data_AF-A0A7K3J1A3-F1
#
_entry.id   AF-A0A7K3J1A3-F1
#
_cell.length_a   1.000
_cell.length_b   1.000
_cell.length_c   1.000
_cell.angle_alpha   90.00
_cell.angle_beta   90.00
_cell.angle_gamma   90.00
#
_symmetry.space_group_name_H-M   'P 1'
#
loop_
_entity.id
_entity.type
_entity.pdbx_description
1 polymer ?
#
loop_
_entity_poly.entity_id
_entity_poly.type
_entity_poly.pdbx_seq_one_letter_code
_entity_poly.pdbx_strand_id
1 'polypeptide(L)'
;HTNNVNYLRWICNTYDLNFIMNHYPSSVEINYLAESVFGDEIIIRTSWDEENESCFNHSVFRLNDDKELCRVRLCWKNKKALKK
;
A
#
# COMPACT_ATOMS: atom_id res chain seq x y z
N HIS A 1 8.16 -14.47 11.96
CA HIS A 1 6.96 -13.77 11.47
C HIS A 1 7.37 -12.38 11.02
N THR A 2 7.09 -12.01 9.77
CA THR A 2 7.29 -10.63 9.30
C THR A 2 6.34 -9.72 10.08
N ASN A 3 6.88 -8.66 10.68
CA ASN A 3 6.07 -7.68 11.40
C ASN A 3 5.13 -6.96 10.43
N ASN A 4 3.84 -6.89 10.77
CA ASN A 4 2.77 -6.27 9.99
C ASN A 4 3.10 -4.85 9.47
N VAL A 5 3.96 -4.11 10.18
CA VAL A 5 4.42 -2.77 9.80
C VAL A 5 5.29 -2.76 8.52
N ASN A 6 5.96 -3.88 8.20
CA ASN A 6 6.83 -3.95 7.02
C ASN A 6 6.05 -3.89 5.69
N TYR A 7 4.82 -4.41 5.66
CA TYR A 7 3.97 -4.35 4.46
C TYR A 7 3.65 -2.92 4.07
N LEU A 8 3.31 -2.07 5.05
CA LEU A 8 3.01 -0.67 4.83
C LEU A 8 4.24 0.09 4.31
N ARG A 9 5.43 -0.23 4.82
CA ARG A 9 6.69 0.35 4.31
C ARG A 9 6.95 -0.03 2.86
N TRP A 10 6.76 -1.30 2.49
CA TRP A 10 6.94 -1.74 1.11
C TRP A 10 5.94 -1.08 0.16
N ILE A 11 4.69 -0.91 0.59
CA ILE A 11 3.66 -0.21 -0.18
C ILE A 11 3.99 1.27 -0.33
N CYS A 12 4.44 1.96 0.72
CA CYS A 12 4.85 3.36 0.61
C CYS A 12 5.99 3.57 -0.40
N ASN A 13 6.86 2.57 -0.60
CA ASN A 13 7.93 2.63 -1.59
C ASN A 13 7.45 2.49 -3.05
N THR A 14 6.18 2.15 -3.30
CA THR A 14 5.63 2.10 -4.66
C THR A 14 5.26 3.49 -5.21
N TYR A 15 5.30 4.52 -4.37
CA TYR A 15 4.95 5.88 -4.74
C TYR A 15 6.20 6.72 -5.04
N ASP A 16 6.12 7.57 -6.06
CA ASP A 16 7.18 8.53 -6.37
C ASP A 16 7.38 9.56 -5.26
N LEU A 17 8.64 10.01 -5.09
CA LEU A 17 9.00 11.01 -4.09
C LEU A 17 8.14 12.29 -4.21
N ASN A 18 7.91 12.75 -5.45
CA ASN A 18 7.08 13.93 -5.71
C ASN A 18 5.64 13.74 -5.20
N PHE A 19 5.09 12.53 -5.32
CA PHE A 19 3.76 12.22 -4.83
C PHE A 19 3.72 12.26 -3.29
N ILE A 20 4.66 11.59 -2.62
CA ILE A 20 4.78 11.57 -1.15
C ILE A 20 4.99 12.98 -0.58
N MET A 21 5.75 13.83 -1.27
CA MET A 21 5.98 15.21 -0.81
C MET A 21 4.72 16.07 -0.89
N ASN A 22 3.87 15.88 -1.91
CA ASN A 22 2.68 16.71 -2.15
C ASN A 22 1.39 16.16 -1.54
N HIS A 23 1.37 14.89 -1.16
CA HIS A 23 0.21 14.23 -0.58
C HIS A 23 0.48 13.77 0.85
N TYR A 24 -0.58 13.53 1.60
CA TYR A 24 -0.50 12.87 2.91
C TYR A 24 -1.54 11.75 2.97
N PRO A 25 -1.21 10.62 3.61
CA PRO A 25 -2.18 9.54 3.78
C PRO A 25 -3.29 10.04 4.70
N SER A 26 -4.54 9.92 4.24
CA SER A 26 -5.72 10.36 4.98
C SER A 26 -6.48 9.19 5.62
N SER A 27 -6.44 8.02 4.99
CA SER A 27 -6.99 6.77 5.51
C SER A 27 -6.15 5.61 5.01
N VAL A 28 -5.97 4.60 5.87
CA VAL A 28 -5.34 3.33 5.53
C VAL A 28 -6.20 2.21 6.10
N GLU A 29 -6.60 1.28 5.23
CA GLU A 29 -7.30 0.06 5.59
C GLU A 29 -6.43 -1.12 5.21
N ILE A 30 -6.23 -2.06 6.13
CA ILE A 30 -5.36 -3.22 5.92
C ILE A 30 -6.12 -4.48 6.30
N ASN A 31 -6.13 -5.45 5.39
CA ASN A 31 -6.63 -6.78 5.65
C ASN A 31 -5.47 -7.78 5.57
N TYR A 32 -5.16 -8.43 6.69
CA TYR A 32 -4.10 -9.44 6.78
C TYR A 32 -4.69 -10.82 6.50
N LEU A 33 -4.22 -11.48 5.45
CA LEU A 33 -4.72 -12.78 4.99
C LEU A 33 -3.77 -13.92 5.37
N ALA A 34 -2.46 -13.65 5.35
CA ALA A 34 -1.43 -14.61 5.71
C ALA A 34 -0.14 -13.93 6.19
N GLU A 35 0.67 -14.69 6.90
CA GLU A 35 1.98 -14.25 7.35
C GLU A 35 3.06 -14.60 6.31
N SER A 36 4.04 -13.70 6.15
CA SER A 36 5.30 -14.02 5.48
C SER A 36 6.38 -14.38 6.50
N VAL A 37 7.37 -15.11 6.02
CA VAL A 37 8.60 -15.43 6.75
C VAL A 37 9.80 -14.76 6.09
N PHE A 38 10.90 -14.69 6.83
CA PHE A 38 12.14 -14.15 6.29
C PHE A 38 12.60 -15.01 5.10
N GLY A 39 13.00 -14.34 4.01
CA GLY A 39 13.39 -15.00 2.76
C GLY A 39 12.26 -15.14 1.73
N ASP A 40 11.01 -14.82 2.08
CA ASP A 40 9.93 -14.77 1.09
C ASP A 40 10.14 -13.61 0.11
N GLU A 41 10.14 -13.91 -1.18
CA GLU A 41 10.05 -12.90 -2.23
C GLU A 41 8.59 -12.48 -2.42
N ILE A 42 8.36 -11.17 -2.53
CA ILE A 42 7.03 -10.61 -2.63
C ILE A 42 6.87 -9.74 -3.86
N ILE A 43 5.64 -9.66 -4.36
CA ILE A 43 5.21 -8.74 -5.40
C ILE A 43 4.05 -7.89 -4.90
N ILE A 44 4.09 -6.59 -5.21
CA ILE A 44 3.02 -5.66 -4.89
C ILE A 44 2.33 -5.27 -6.19
N ARG A 45 1.04 -5.56 -6.29
CA ARG A 45 0.19 -5.10 -7.38
C ARG A 45 -0.59 -3.90 -6.88
N THR A 46 -0.57 -2.80 -7.63
CA THR A 46 -1.29 -1.57 -7.29
C THR A 46 -2.32 -1.28 -8.38
N SER A 47 -3.54 -0.97 -7.97
CA SER A 47 -4.59 -0.42 -8.82
C SER A 47 -5.13 0.88 -8.21
N TRP A 48 -5.62 1.78 -9.04
CA TRP A 48 -6.36 2.96 -8.58
C TRP A 48 -7.85 2.63 -8.51
N ASP A 49 -8.56 3.34 -7.64
CA ASP A 49 -10.01 3.29 -7.55
C ASP A 49 -10.60 4.21 -8.64
N GLU A 50 -11.40 3.66 -9.56
CA GLU A 50 -12.03 4.42 -10.66
C GLU A 50 -13.02 5.46 -10.14
N GLU A 51 -13.64 5.23 -8.98
CA GLU A 51 -14.59 6.16 -8.36
C GLU A 51 -13.88 7.21 -7.49
N ASN A 52 -12.64 6.93 -7.08
CA ASN A 52 -11.90 7.76 -6.14
C ASN A 52 -10.41 7.80 -6.51
N GLU A 53 -10.03 8.72 -7.42
CA GLU A 53 -8.66 8.86 -7.93
C GLU A 53 -7.59 9.09 -6.85
N SER A 54 -8.01 9.47 -5.64
CA SER A 54 -7.11 9.65 -4.50
C SER A 54 -6.89 8.38 -3.67
N CYS A 55 -7.57 7.27 -3.98
CA CYS A 55 -7.46 6.00 -3.30
C CYS A 55 -6.81 4.94 -4.18
N PHE A 56 -5.86 4.21 -3.59
CA PHE A 56 -5.13 3.13 -4.24
C PHE A 56 -5.35 1.84 -3.48
N ASN A 57 -5.55 0.77 -4.23
CA ASN A 57 -5.63 -0.59 -3.72
C ASN A 57 -4.32 -1.32 -4.01
N HIS A 58 -3.74 -1.90 -2.99
CA HIS A 58 -2.51 -2.68 -3.07
C HIS A 58 -2.79 -4.11 -2.61
N SER A 59 -2.34 -5.08 -3.40
CA SER A 59 -2.32 -6.49 -3.01
C SER A 59 -0.88 -6.97 -2.97
N VAL A 60 -0.49 -7.55 -1.83
CA VAL A 60 0.84 -8.12 -1.62
C VAL A 60 0.73 -9.63 -1.77
N PHE A 61 1.47 -10.19 -2.73
CA PHE A 61 1.55 -11.62 -2.97
C PHE A 61 2.94 -12.13 -2.69
N ARG A 62 3.04 -13.36 -2.19
CA ARG A 62 4.28 -14.11 -2.15
C ARG A 62 4.51 -14.79 -3.50
N LEU A 63 5.68 -14.60 -4.09
CA LEU A 63 5.98 -15.10 -5.43
C LEU A 63 6.08 -16.63 -5.51
N ASN A 64 6.52 -17.28 -4.44
CA ASN A 64 6.77 -18.72 -4.42
C ASN A 64 5.50 -19.57 -4.63
N ASP A 65 4.35 -19.10 -4.13
CA ASP A 65 3.08 -19.84 -4.15
C ASP A 65 1.88 -18.99 -4.60
N ASP A 66 2.12 -17.79 -5.14
CA ASP A 66 1.13 -16.77 -5.51
C ASP A 66 0.10 -16.49 -4.40
N LYS A 67 0.49 -16.71 -3.13
CA LYS A 67 -0.40 -16.54 -2.00
C LYS A 67 -0.51 -15.07 -1.64
N GLU A 68 -1.74 -14.59 -1.57
CA GLU A 68 -2.01 -13.23 -1.11
C GLU A 68 -1.78 -13.13 0.40
N LEU A 69 -0.89 -12.21 0.79
CA LEU A 69 -0.48 -12.00 2.18
C LEU A 69 -1.34 -10.92 2.84
N CYS A 70 -1.56 -9.80 2.14
CA CYS A 70 -2.42 -8.74 2.62
C CYS A 70 -2.95 -7.86 1.48
N ARG A 71 -4.05 -7.17 1.79
CA ARG A 71 -4.63 -6.10 0.97
C ARG A 71 -4.58 -4.80 1.74
N VAL A 72 -4.24 -3.73 1.05
CA VAL A 72 -4.19 -2.39 1.62
C VAL A 72 -4.92 -1.42 0.73
N ARG A 73 -5.86 -0.67 1.29
CA ARG A 73 -6.44 0.50 0.63
C ARG A 73 -5.87 1.75 1.28
N LEU A 74 -5.22 2.59 0.48
CA LEU A 74 -4.58 3.80 0.94
C LEU A 74 -5.17 5.01 0.20
N CYS A 75 -5.83 5.88 0.96
CA CYS A 75 -6.44 7.09 0.42
C CYS A 75 -5.62 8.31 0.82
N TRP A 76 -5.27 9.12 -0.17
CA TRP A 76 -4.41 10.29 -0.03
C TRP A 76 -5.22 11.58 -0.09
N LYS A 77 -4.66 12.63 0.49
CA LYS A 77 -5.17 14.00 0.31
C LYS A 77 -4.02 14.91 -0.12
N ASN A 78 -4.35 15.90 -0.94
CA ASN A 78 -3.37 16.87 -1.41
C ASN A 78 -3.11 17.93 -0.33
N LYS A 79 -1.83 18.20 -0.01
CA LYS A 79 -1.44 19.21 0.98
C LYS A 79 -1.86 20.64 0.58
N LYS A 80 -2.01 20.93 -0.71
CA LYS A 80 -2.45 22.24 -1.21
C LYS A 80 -3.93 22.52 -0.96
N ALA A 81 -4.77 21.49 -0.85
CA ALA A 81 -6.21 21.65 -0.63
C ALA A 81 -6.56 22.15 0.79
N LEU A 82 -5.63 22.00 1.76
CA LEU A 82 -5.79 22.45 3.14
C LEU A 82 -5.50 23.94 3.36
N LYS A 83 -5.01 24.66 2.34
CA LYS A 83 -4.66 26.09 2.45
C LYS A 83 -5.76 27.05 1.97
N LYS A 84 -7.02 26.60 1.94
CA LYS A 84 -8.17 27.43 1.58
C LYS A 84 -9.03 27.74 2.79
#